data_AF-A0A7U9XK62-F1
#
_entry.id   AF-A0A7U9XK62-F1
#
_cell.length_a   1.000
_cell.length_b   1.000
_cell.length_c   1.000
_cell.angle_alpha   90.00
_cell.angle_beta   90.00
_cell.angle_gamma   90.00
#
_symmetry.space_group_name_H-M   'P 1'
#
loop_
_entity.id
_entity.type
_entity.pdbx_description
1 polymer ?
#
loop_
_entity_poly.entity_id
_entity_poly.type
_entity_poly.pdbx_seq_one_letter_code
_entity_poly.pdbx_strand_id
1 'polypeptide(L)' 'MAPTRETVLFAPASQKEAVRKMTEHGRQSYEQDKDKISHGLMLFSKDRKELSVWKEEESEE' A
#
# COMPACT_ATOMS: atom_id res chain seq x y z
N MET A 1 4.12 17.74 -17.57
CA MET A 1 4.55 16.34 -17.39
C MET A 1 3.30 15.51 -17.14
N ALA A 2 3.03 14.51 -17.99
CA ALA A 2 2.04 13.49 -17.62
C ALA A 2 2.68 12.61 -16.52
N PRO A 3 1.95 12.22 -15.46
CA PRO A 3 2.49 11.33 -14.45
C PRO A 3 3.04 10.06 -15.12
N THR A 4 4.33 9.83 -14.99
CA THR A 4 5.00 8.62 -15.49
C THR A 4 4.48 7.44 -14.68
N ARG A 5 3.68 6.56 -15.30
CA ARG A 5 3.18 5.27 -14.80
C ARG A 5 3.20 5.12 -13.27
N GLU A 6 2.07 5.40 -12.62
CA GLU A 6 1.87 5.06 -11.22
C GLU A 6 2.03 3.53 -11.05
N THR A 7 3.09 3.10 -10.38
CA THR A 7 3.33 1.68 -10.09
C THR A 7 2.59 1.32 -8.82
N VAL A 8 1.58 0.47 -8.93
CA VAL A 8 0.81 -0.03 -7.78
C VAL A 8 1.27 -1.45 -7.46
N LEU A 9 1.71 -1.66 -6.22
CA LEU A 9 2.11 -2.98 -5.71
C LEU A 9 0.93 -3.59 -4.93
N PHE A 10 0.68 -4.88 -5.15
CA PHE A 10 -0.35 -5.64 -4.44
C PHE A 10 0.27 -6.81 -3.69
N ALA A 11 -0.15 -7.00 -2.44
CA ALA A 11 0.11 -8.21 -1.66
C ALA A 11 -1.23 -8.79 -1.18
N PRO A 12 -1.41 -10.12 -1.15
CA PRO A 12 -2.57 -10.73 -0.52
C PRO A 12 -2.60 -10.37 0.98
N ALA A 13 -3.75 -9.88 1.46
CA ALA A 13 -3.96 -9.52 2.87
C ALA A 13 -3.68 -10.68 3.85
N SER A 14 -3.86 -11.93 3.39
CA SER A 14 -3.55 -13.12 4.18
C SER A 14 -2.05 -13.34 4.44
N GLN A 15 -1.17 -12.71 3.66
CA GLN A 15 0.29 -12.83 3.80
C GLN A 15 0.85 -11.68 4.62
N LYS A 16 0.65 -11.74 5.95
CA LYS A 16 1.04 -10.67 6.90
C LYS A 16 2.50 -10.21 6.75
N GLU A 17 3.44 -11.14 6.54
CA GLU A 17 4.86 -10.80 6.38
C GLU A 17 5.13 -10.06 5.07
N ALA A 18 4.47 -10.45 3.97
CA ALA A 18 4.59 -9.78 2.68
C ALA A 18 4.01 -8.36 2.74
N VAL A 19 2.85 -8.19 3.39
CA VAL A 19 2.24 -6.88 3.63
C VAL A 19 3.19 -6.00 4.45
N ARG A 20 3.74 -6.50 5.56
CA ARG A 20 4.68 -5.76 6.40
C ARG A 20 5.93 -5.31 5.63
N LYS A 21 6.55 -6.21 4.86
CA LYS A 21 7.74 -5.88 4.04
C LYS A 21 7.41 -4.84 2.97
N MET A 22 6.24 -4.93 2.35
CA MET A 22 5.79 -3.98 1.34
C MET A 22 5.51 -2.60 1.93
N THR A 23 4.88 -2.53 3.10
CA THR A 23 4.67 -1.27 3.82
C THR A 23 5.99 -0.59 4.19
N GLU A 24 6.95 -1.34 4.73
CA GLU A 24 8.26 -0.79 5.09
C GLU A 24 9.05 -0.33 3.86
N HIS A 25 9.04 -1.10 2.77
CA HIS A 25 9.63 -0.68 1.50
C HIS A 25 8.98 0.61 0.98
N GLY A 26 7.64 0.70 0.98
CA GLY A 26 6.92 1.91 0.58
C GLY A 26 7.29 3.11 1.47
N ARG A 27 7.51 2.89 2.77
CA ARG A 27 7.97 3.94 3.68
C ARG A 27 9.36 4.46 3.30
N GLN A 28 10.31 3.56 3.12
CA GLN A 28 11.70 3.89 2.76
C GLN A 28 11.80 4.55 1.39
N SER A 29 11.03 4.08 0.40
CA SER A 29 11.00 4.70 -0.93
C SER A 29 10.47 6.12 -0.88
N TYR A 30 9.43 6.42 -0.09
CA TYR A 30 8.98 7.82 0.07
C TYR A 30 10.05 8.73 0.68
N GLU A 31 10.79 8.23 1.67
CA GLU A 31 11.84 9.01 2.36
C GLU A 31 13.05 9.26 1.45
N GLN A 32 13.33 8.36 0.50
CA GLN A 32 14.55 8.39 -0.33
C GLN A 32 14.34 8.98 -1.74
N ASP A 33 13.11 9.03 -2.25
CA ASP A 33 12.87 9.34 -3.66
C ASP A 33 12.44 10.80 -3.92
N LYS A 34 12.79 11.33 -5.10
CA LYS A 34 12.34 12.67 -5.55
C LYS A 34 10.89 12.64 -6.02
N ASP A 35 10.44 11.49 -6.53
CA ASP A 35 9.06 11.25 -6.94
C ASP A 35 8.28 10.66 -5.76
N LYS A 36 7.47 11.52 -5.13
CA LYS A 36 6.71 11.19 -3.92
C LYS A 36 5.65 10.13 -4.23
N ILE A 37 5.86 8.90 -3.77
CA ILE A 37 4.81 7.88 -3.72
C ILE A 37 3.84 8.16 -2.56
N SER A 38 2.56 7.85 -2.69
CA SER A 38 1.63 7.98 -1.56
C SER A 38 1.83 6.83 -0.56
N HIS A 39 1.82 7.13 0.74
CA HIS A 39 1.77 6.11 1.81
C HIS A 39 0.36 5.59 2.10
N GLY A 40 -0.64 6.03 1.33
CA GLY A 40 -2.02 5.58 1.52
C GLY A 40 -2.14 4.09 1.27
N LEU A 41 -2.26 3.29 2.32
CA LEU A 41 -2.55 1.87 2.21
C LEU A 41 -4.01 1.68 1.77
N MET A 42 -4.23 0.84 0.76
CA MET A 42 -5.55 0.55 0.22
C MET A 42 -5.81 -0.96 0.22
N LEU A 43 -7.06 -1.32 0.49
CA LEU A 43 -7.56 -2.68 0.34
C LEU A 43 -8.32 -2.78 -0.98
N PHE A 44 -7.89 -3.70 -1.83
CA PHE A 44 -8.63 -4.04 -3.03
C PHE A 44 -9.59 -5.20 -2.78
N SER A 45 -10.89 -4.97 -2.96
CA SER A 45 -11.90 -6.04 -2.95
C SER A 45 -12.13 -6.53 -4.37
N LYS A 46 -11.79 -7.80 -4.65
CA LYS A 46 -12.02 -8.41 -5.97
C LYS A 46 -13.51 -8.49 -6.32
N ASP A 47 -14.36 -8.81 -5.34
CA ASP A 47 -15.79 -9.02 -5.55
C ASP A 47 -16.51 -7.72 -5.90
N ARG A 48 -16.15 -6.64 -5.21
CA ARG A 48 -16.72 -5.30 -5.44
C ARG A 48 -15.97 -4.49 -6.49
N LYS A 49 -14.79 -4.96 -6.92
CA LYS A 49 -13.86 -4.26 -7.83
C LYS A 49 -13.56 -2.83 -7.35
N GLU A 50 -13.41 -2.67 -6.04
CA GLU A 50 -13.24 -1.37 -5.40
C GLU A 50 -11.96 -1.31 -4.58
N LEU A 51 -11.42 -0.09 -4.44
CA LEU A 51 -10.35 0.25 -3.51
C LEU A 51 -10.95 0.99 -2.31
N SER A 52 -10.74 0.48 -1.11
CA SER A 52 -11.09 1.13 0.14
C SER A 52 -9.83 1.46 0.95
N VAL A 53 -9.91 2.39 1.89
CA VAL A 53 -8.79 2.65 2.81
C VAL A 53 -8.51 1.40 3.64
N TRP A 54 -7.26 0.96 3.67
CA TRP A 54 -6.83 -0.10 4.57
C TRP A 54 -6.75 0.48 5.98
N LYS A 55 -7.57 -0.03 6.90
CA LYS A 55 -7.46 0.25 8.33
C LYS A 55 -6.84 -1.00 8.95
N GLU A 56 -5.67 -0.85 9.55
CA GLU A 56 -5.21 -1.82 10.54
C GLU A 56 -6.20 -1.64 11.70
N GLU A 57 -7.07 -2.62 11.94
CA GLU A 57 -7.81 -2.63 13.20
C GLU A 57 -6.73 -2.77 14.26
N GLU A 58 -6.42 -1.66 14.94
CA GLU A 58 -5.66 -1.68 16.17
C GLU A 58 -6.38 -2.70 17.06
N SER A 59 -5.77 -3.87 17.19
CA SER A 59 -6.13 -4.82 18.21
C SER A 59 -5.71 -4.13 19.52
N GLU A 60 -6.59 -3.29 20.05
CA GLU A 60 -6.55 -2.87 21.45
C GLU A 60 -6.59 -4.16 22.28
N GLU A 61 -5.43 -4.53 22.81
CA GLU A 61 -5.26 -5.55 23.84
C GLU A 61 -5.30 -4.88 25.22
#